data_AF-A0A918FGX5-F1
#
_entry.id   AF-A0A918FGX5-F1
#
_cell.length_a   1.000
_cell.length_b   1.000
_cell.length_c   1.000
_cell.angle_alpha   90.00
_cell.angle_beta   90.00
_cell.angle_gamma   90.00
#
_symmetry.space_group_name_H-M   'P 1'
#
loop_
_entity.id
_entity.type
_entity.pdbx_description
1 polymer ?
#
loop_
_entity_poly.entity_id
_entity_poly.type
_entity_poly.pdbx_seq_one_letter_code
_entity_poly.pdbx_strand_id
1 'polypeptide(L)'
;MTYLQYHLVFIVPPLLALLLLTWRATRGGRSVVGAFREAGWARRTLALFPLIPLVYTTPWDNYLVYKAVWSYPPERVLGRIGYVPYEEYAFFILQTLMTGLWLAFWLRRRPADGGAVARVSPHAFTRWGQAALWLGVAFVGVLLLGHEHTFYLGLILAWACPVLSGLSAFGGDLVFGRTLVYWLSVLPPTLYLWATDYFAIHNGIWGISPRYTLGWNLGGVLPAEEMAFFLITNLLVVTGLLSFLHPEALNRVNRLAALIRTGTLRPWMLLTALYALSKIPVPLWPAGFPLLGTLGTGLLFLAALSFAWERVGAARALLLAGVAFAAGLGIELLGSRTGLPFGQYSYAHAPSPLLLGVPLLVPLGWFAMTLAAALLARGKPWLTGLLLVAWDVGLEPLMTAQGFWRWSDPAGLWAGAPIQNFLGWFVVGAVLAFFMREVGGRALFGDAGRVRRDEKGRSTAITHPASPITFAAAYLLEAAFLPAGLLLLGAGVGTALLTLLCMGGAAAVALWPLLKKGGRAWTPPRRV
;
A
#
# COMPACT_ATOMS: atom_id res chain seq x y z
N MET A 1 8.89 -26.79 -32.32
CA MET A 1 7.97 -27.24 -31.25
C MET A 1 6.88 -26.19 -31.10
N THR A 2 5.61 -26.57 -31.02
CA THR A 2 4.51 -25.63 -30.69
C THR A 2 4.44 -25.38 -29.18
N TYR A 3 3.71 -24.35 -28.76
CA TYR A 3 3.54 -24.05 -27.33
C TYR A 3 2.77 -25.17 -26.61
N LEU A 4 1.75 -25.76 -27.25
CA LEU A 4 1.09 -26.94 -26.66
C LEU A 4 2.08 -28.10 -26.45
N GLN A 5 2.94 -28.37 -27.44
CA GLN A 5 3.96 -29.41 -27.31
C GLN A 5 4.91 -29.10 -26.15
N TYR A 6 5.30 -27.84 -25.97
CA TYR A 6 6.14 -27.41 -24.84
C TYR A 6 5.50 -27.81 -23.50
N HIS A 7 4.21 -27.54 -23.29
CA HIS A 7 3.51 -27.95 -22.07
C HIS A 7 3.53 -29.46 -21.87
N LEU A 8 3.25 -30.23 -22.93
CA LEU A 8 3.19 -31.68 -22.87
C LEU A 8 4.55 -32.33 -22.54
N VAL A 9 5.66 -31.68 -22.90
CA VAL A 9 7.01 -32.20 -22.68
C VAL A 9 7.62 -31.70 -21.37
N PHE A 10 7.44 -30.43 -21.03
CA PHE A 10 8.15 -29.79 -19.92
C PHE A 10 7.27 -29.56 -18.68
N ILE A 11 5.98 -29.25 -18.82
CA ILE A 11 5.17 -28.86 -17.65
C ILE A 11 4.30 -30.02 -17.14
N VAL A 12 3.65 -30.72 -18.05
CA VAL A 12 2.72 -31.82 -17.71
C VAL A 12 3.44 -33.01 -17.05
N PRO A 13 4.60 -33.49 -17.52
CA PRO A 13 5.22 -34.68 -16.93
C PRO A 13 5.66 -34.49 -15.45
N PRO A 14 6.34 -33.40 -15.06
CA PRO A 14 6.61 -33.12 -13.64
C PRO A 14 5.33 -32.99 -12.82
N LEU A 15 4.30 -32.34 -13.35
CA LEU A 15 3.01 -32.19 -12.68
C LEU A 15 2.35 -33.55 -12.41
N LEU A 16 2.32 -34.44 -13.41
CA LEU A 16 1.79 -35.80 -13.26
C LEU A 16 2.58 -36.62 -12.23
N ALA A 17 3.91 -36.49 -12.22
CA ALA A 17 4.75 -37.13 -11.21
C ALA A 17 4.40 -36.63 -9.78
N LEU A 18 4.22 -35.31 -9.60
CA LEU A 18 3.82 -34.73 -8.32
C LEU A 18 2.41 -35.12 -7.89
N LEU A 19 1.48 -35.24 -8.83
CA LEU A 19 0.13 -35.76 -8.61
C LEU A 19 0.18 -37.22 -8.16
N LEU A 20 0.96 -38.07 -8.83
CA LEU A 20 1.14 -39.48 -8.46
C LEU A 20 1.75 -39.62 -7.07
N LEU A 21 2.81 -38.86 -6.75
CA LEU A 21 3.43 -38.85 -5.43
C LEU A 21 2.44 -38.40 -4.35
N THR A 22 1.63 -37.38 -4.65
CA THR A 22 0.58 -36.88 -3.76
C THR A 22 -0.49 -37.94 -3.53
N TRP A 23 -0.97 -38.57 -4.60
CA TRP A 23 -1.97 -39.62 -4.54
C TRP A 23 -1.49 -40.82 -3.72
N ARG A 24 -0.26 -41.32 -3.98
CA ARG A 24 0.35 -42.41 -3.20
C ARG A 24 0.42 -42.07 -1.71
N ALA A 25 0.85 -40.84 -1.37
CA ALA A 25 0.90 -40.39 0.01
C ALA A 25 -0.49 -40.34 0.67
N THR A 26 -1.50 -39.86 -0.06
CA THR A 26 -2.87 -39.73 0.46
C THR A 26 -3.63 -41.05 0.60
N ARG A 27 -3.36 -42.03 -0.29
CA ARG A 27 -3.89 -43.40 -0.13
C ARG A 27 -3.39 -44.06 1.15
N GLY A 28 -2.17 -43.75 1.59
CA GLY A 28 -1.61 -44.21 2.85
C GLY A 28 -2.12 -43.46 4.10
N GLY A 29 -3.26 -42.77 4.02
CA GLY A 29 -3.90 -42.07 5.14
C GLY A 29 -3.31 -40.71 5.51
N ARG A 30 -2.30 -40.20 4.78
CA ARG A 30 -1.70 -38.87 5.03
C ARG A 30 -2.50 -37.76 4.35
N SER A 31 -2.66 -36.62 5.01
CA SER A 31 -3.20 -35.40 4.38
C SER A 31 -2.28 -34.89 3.25
N VAL A 32 -2.85 -34.17 2.28
CA VAL A 32 -2.12 -33.60 1.11
C VAL A 32 -0.94 -32.73 1.52
N VAL A 33 -1.06 -32.04 2.67
CA VAL A 33 0.00 -31.21 3.28
C VAL A 33 0.41 -31.70 4.67
N GLY A 34 0.15 -32.99 4.96
CA GLY A 34 0.45 -33.61 6.25
C GLY A 34 -0.33 -32.96 7.40
N ALA A 35 0.31 -32.87 8.58
CA ALA A 35 -0.31 -32.28 9.78
C ALA A 35 -0.38 -30.74 9.74
N PHE A 36 0.04 -30.10 8.65
CA PHE A 36 0.03 -28.65 8.53
C PHE A 36 -1.39 -28.07 8.48
N ARG A 37 -2.32 -28.78 7.82
CA ARG A 37 -3.72 -28.37 7.66
C ARG A 37 -4.62 -29.57 7.40
N GLU A 38 -5.89 -29.44 7.77
CA GLU A 38 -6.93 -30.43 7.47
C GLU A 38 -7.03 -30.74 5.96
N ALA A 39 -7.24 -32.01 5.63
CA ALA A 39 -7.15 -32.50 4.26
C ALA A 39 -8.22 -31.93 3.32
N GLY A 40 -9.41 -31.60 3.84
CA GLY A 40 -10.48 -30.97 3.05
C GLY A 40 -10.10 -29.57 2.59
N TRP A 41 -9.66 -28.71 3.51
CA TRP A 41 -9.22 -27.35 3.22
C TRP A 41 -8.01 -27.32 2.30
N ALA A 42 -7.02 -28.17 2.55
CA ALA A 42 -5.81 -28.23 1.74
C ALA A 42 -6.10 -28.60 0.28
N ARG A 43 -6.99 -29.58 0.04
CA ARG A 43 -7.40 -29.97 -1.32
C ARG A 43 -8.14 -28.85 -2.03
N ARG A 44 -9.11 -28.22 -1.37
CA ARG A 44 -9.86 -27.09 -1.95
C ARG A 44 -8.96 -25.91 -2.26
N THR A 45 -8.05 -25.59 -1.34
CA THR A 45 -7.07 -24.51 -1.53
C THR A 45 -6.23 -24.81 -2.77
N LEU A 46 -5.57 -25.97 -2.86
CA LEU A 46 -4.72 -26.30 -4.01
C LEU A 46 -5.49 -26.36 -5.34
N ALA A 47 -6.75 -26.81 -5.33
CA ALA A 47 -7.58 -26.90 -6.54
C ALA A 47 -8.08 -25.53 -7.03
N LEU A 48 -8.43 -24.63 -6.11
CA LEU A 48 -9.02 -23.33 -6.44
C LEU A 48 -7.98 -22.20 -6.55
N PHE A 49 -6.82 -22.34 -5.91
CA PHE A 49 -5.77 -21.33 -5.91
C PHE A 49 -5.34 -20.87 -7.30
N PRO A 50 -5.25 -21.73 -8.34
CA PRO A 50 -4.93 -21.30 -9.71
C PRO A 50 -5.91 -20.28 -10.33
N LEU A 51 -7.13 -20.16 -9.81
CA LEU A 51 -8.08 -19.14 -10.28
C LEU A 51 -7.62 -17.71 -9.94
N ILE A 52 -6.85 -17.55 -8.85
CA ILE A 52 -6.33 -16.24 -8.43
C ILE A 52 -5.35 -15.67 -9.48
N PRO A 53 -4.23 -16.36 -9.83
CA PRO A 53 -3.34 -15.87 -10.88
C PRO A 53 -4.02 -15.85 -12.25
N LEU A 54 -4.94 -16.78 -12.56
CA LEU A 54 -5.69 -16.72 -13.81
C LEU A 54 -6.42 -15.37 -13.95
N VAL A 55 -7.19 -14.95 -12.95
CA VAL A 55 -7.92 -13.66 -13.01
C VAL A 55 -6.97 -12.46 -12.90
N TYR A 56 -5.99 -12.53 -12.00
CA TYR A 56 -5.12 -11.40 -11.68
C TYR A 56 -4.07 -11.12 -12.77
N THR A 57 -3.52 -12.15 -13.40
CA THR A 57 -2.46 -12.03 -14.41
C THR A 57 -3.03 -11.76 -15.80
N THR A 58 -4.24 -12.25 -16.13
CA THR A 58 -4.86 -12.06 -17.45
C THR A 58 -4.77 -10.64 -18.03
N PRO A 59 -5.16 -9.56 -17.31
CA PRO A 59 -5.09 -8.20 -17.85
C PRO A 59 -3.63 -7.72 -18.03
N TRP A 60 -2.74 -8.09 -17.12
CA TRP A 60 -1.31 -7.74 -17.20
C TRP A 60 -0.66 -8.38 -18.42
N ASP A 61 -0.94 -9.66 -18.64
CA ASP A 61 -0.37 -10.44 -19.73
C ASP A 61 -0.87 -9.97 -21.09
N ASN A 62 -2.17 -9.68 -21.20
CA ASN A 62 -2.75 -9.09 -22.40
C ASN A 62 -2.13 -7.72 -22.72
N TYR A 63 -1.91 -6.89 -21.70
CA TYR A 63 -1.25 -5.60 -21.88
C TYR A 63 0.20 -5.76 -22.35
N LEU A 64 0.92 -6.72 -21.78
CA LEU A 64 2.31 -7.01 -22.11
C LEU A 64 2.46 -7.46 -23.58
N VAL A 65 1.61 -8.38 -24.04
CA VAL A 65 1.60 -8.83 -25.44
C VAL A 65 1.11 -7.73 -26.37
N TYR A 66 0.10 -6.95 -25.98
CA TYR A 66 -0.35 -5.77 -26.73
C TYR A 66 0.77 -4.75 -26.94
N LYS A 67 1.63 -4.54 -25.93
CA LYS A 67 2.82 -3.67 -26.00
C LYS A 67 3.98 -4.28 -26.79
N ALA A 68 3.83 -5.51 -27.29
CA ALA A 68 4.85 -6.28 -28.00
C ALA A 68 6.13 -6.50 -27.16
N VAL A 69 5.98 -6.64 -25.85
CA VAL A 69 7.07 -7.10 -24.97
C VAL A 69 7.32 -8.59 -25.20
N TRP A 70 6.23 -9.37 -25.24
CA TRP A 70 6.23 -10.76 -25.67
C TRP A 70 5.64 -10.90 -27.07
N SER A 71 6.11 -11.92 -27.78
CA SER A 71 5.64 -12.27 -29.12
C SER A 71 5.54 -13.78 -29.27
N TYR A 72 4.52 -14.22 -29.99
CA TYR A 72 4.25 -15.63 -30.27
C TYR A 72 4.03 -15.80 -31.77
N PRO A 73 4.85 -16.61 -32.47
CA PRO A 73 4.62 -16.89 -33.88
C PRO A 73 3.26 -17.58 -34.07
N PRO A 74 2.41 -17.15 -35.01
CA PRO A 74 1.06 -17.68 -35.19
C PRO A 74 1.02 -19.20 -35.41
N GLU A 75 2.03 -19.75 -36.09
CA GLU A 75 2.16 -21.19 -36.37
C GLU A 75 2.58 -22.02 -35.15
N ARG A 76 2.96 -21.38 -34.04
CA ARG A 76 3.39 -22.04 -32.80
C ARG A 76 2.27 -22.12 -31.76
N VAL A 77 1.13 -21.48 -31.98
CA VAL A 77 0.01 -21.40 -31.03
C VAL A 77 -1.29 -21.89 -31.66
N LEU A 78 -2.19 -22.46 -30.85
CA LEU A 78 -3.48 -22.97 -31.31
C LEU A 78 -4.51 -21.88 -31.56
N GLY A 79 -4.42 -20.77 -30.84
CA GLY A 79 -5.36 -19.66 -30.88
C GLY A 79 -5.16 -18.72 -29.71
N ARG A 80 -5.97 -17.67 -29.62
CA ARG A 80 -5.81 -16.58 -28.63
C ARG A 80 -7.14 -16.17 -28.02
N ILE A 81 -7.11 -15.76 -26.74
CA ILE A 81 -8.17 -14.96 -26.11
C ILE A 81 -7.59 -13.57 -25.92
N GLY A 82 -8.21 -12.56 -26.54
CA GLY A 82 -7.58 -11.24 -26.63
C GLY A 82 -6.26 -11.31 -27.42
N TYR A 83 -5.17 -10.88 -26.79
CA TYR A 83 -3.82 -10.90 -27.40
C TYR A 83 -3.03 -12.17 -27.05
N VAL A 84 -3.43 -12.89 -26.01
CA VAL A 84 -2.64 -13.94 -25.37
C VAL A 84 -3.04 -15.34 -25.87
N PRO A 85 -2.08 -16.25 -26.14
CA PRO A 85 -2.39 -17.63 -26.56
C PRO A 85 -3.15 -18.44 -25.50
N TYR A 86 -3.98 -19.40 -25.93
CA TYR A 86 -4.67 -20.34 -25.03
C TYR A 86 -3.70 -21.07 -24.09
N GLU A 87 -2.52 -21.41 -24.62
CA GLU A 87 -1.47 -22.11 -23.92
C GLU A 87 -0.87 -21.31 -22.77
N GLU A 88 -0.88 -19.99 -22.84
CA GLU A 88 -0.38 -19.12 -21.75
C GLU A 88 -1.38 -19.12 -20.58
N TYR A 89 -2.69 -19.06 -20.85
CA TYR A 89 -3.70 -19.25 -19.81
C TYR A 89 -3.60 -20.63 -19.15
N ALA A 90 -3.30 -21.66 -19.94
CA ALA A 90 -3.00 -22.99 -19.41
C ALA A 90 -1.73 -22.96 -18.54
N PHE A 91 -0.69 -22.24 -18.96
CA PHE A 91 0.54 -22.09 -18.19
C PHE A 91 0.28 -21.52 -16.79
N PHE A 92 -0.54 -20.47 -16.65
CA PHE A 92 -0.89 -19.89 -15.35
C PHE A 92 -1.41 -20.95 -14.38
N ILE A 93 -2.29 -21.83 -14.87
CA ILE A 93 -2.89 -22.90 -14.08
C ILE A 93 -1.87 -24.00 -13.79
N LEU A 94 -1.17 -24.47 -14.81
CA LEU A 94 -0.23 -25.58 -14.73
C LEU A 94 0.96 -25.26 -13.83
N GLN A 95 1.58 -24.07 -13.98
CA GLN A 95 2.68 -23.61 -13.15
C GLN A 95 2.23 -23.49 -11.68
N THR A 96 1.07 -22.90 -11.42
CA THR A 96 0.54 -22.75 -10.06
C THR A 96 0.31 -24.11 -9.39
N LEU A 97 -0.26 -25.07 -10.12
CA LEU A 97 -0.47 -26.43 -9.62
C LEU A 97 0.85 -27.16 -9.38
N MET A 98 1.81 -27.05 -10.30
CA MET A 98 3.13 -27.67 -10.18
C MET A 98 3.86 -27.15 -8.93
N THR A 99 3.98 -25.83 -8.78
CA THR A 99 4.61 -25.20 -7.61
C THR A 99 3.83 -25.50 -6.32
N GLY A 100 2.49 -25.51 -6.37
CA GLY A 100 1.66 -25.82 -5.21
C GLY A 100 1.79 -27.26 -4.73
N LEU A 101 1.85 -28.23 -5.64
CA LEU A 101 2.08 -29.65 -5.30
C LEU A 101 3.51 -29.91 -4.84
N TRP A 102 4.48 -29.18 -5.39
CA TRP A 102 5.87 -29.20 -4.90
C TRP A 102 5.96 -28.68 -3.47
N LEU A 103 5.31 -27.56 -3.16
CA LEU A 103 5.18 -27.07 -1.78
C LEU A 103 4.49 -28.10 -0.88
N ALA A 104 3.38 -28.70 -1.35
CA ALA A 104 2.66 -29.72 -0.59
C ALA A 104 3.54 -30.94 -0.28
N PHE A 105 4.40 -31.35 -1.20
CA PHE A 105 5.40 -32.40 -0.98
C PHE A 105 6.32 -32.10 0.20
N TRP A 106 6.82 -30.86 0.31
CA TRP A 106 7.66 -30.45 1.44
C TRP A 106 6.88 -30.26 2.75
N LEU A 107 5.65 -29.73 2.69
CA LEU A 107 4.80 -29.57 3.87
C LEU A 107 4.40 -30.90 4.50
N ARG A 108 4.22 -31.96 3.69
CA ARG A 108 3.97 -33.32 4.18
C ARG A 108 5.10 -33.88 5.05
N ARG A 109 6.33 -33.42 4.85
CA ARG A 109 7.49 -33.87 5.63
C ARG A 109 7.46 -33.23 7.02
N ARG A 110 7.52 -34.07 8.05
CA ARG A 110 7.62 -33.62 9.45
C ARG A 110 8.93 -32.83 9.65
N PRO A 111 8.93 -31.81 10.51
CA PRO A 111 10.18 -31.16 10.93
C PRO A 111 11.14 -32.20 11.51
N ALA A 112 12.41 -32.14 11.11
CA ALA A 112 13.45 -33.06 11.58
C ALA A 112 13.72 -32.94 13.09
N ASP A 113 13.45 -31.76 13.66
CA ASP A 113 13.62 -31.41 15.07
C ASP A 113 12.39 -31.76 15.94
N GLY A 114 11.34 -32.38 15.37
CA GLY A 114 10.14 -32.78 16.09
C GLY A 114 9.25 -31.63 16.60
N GLY A 115 9.59 -30.37 16.32
CA GLY A 115 8.82 -29.23 16.83
C GLY A 115 7.52 -28.96 16.05
N ALA A 116 6.83 -27.86 16.42
CA ALA A 116 5.52 -27.55 15.86
C ALA A 116 5.50 -27.50 14.32
N VAL A 117 4.46 -28.10 13.72
CA VAL A 117 4.33 -28.27 12.26
C VAL A 117 4.06 -26.94 11.55
N ALA A 118 3.36 -26.01 12.22
CA ALA A 118 3.07 -24.65 11.74
C ALA A 118 3.64 -23.63 12.74
N ARG A 119 4.88 -23.20 12.52
CA ARG A 119 5.56 -22.18 13.34
C ARG A 119 5.23 -20.79 12.83
N VAL A 120 5.17 -19.84 13.74
CA VAL A 120 5.09 -18.41 13.43
C VAL A 120 6.41 -17.78 13.84
N SER A 121 7.03 -17.01 12.94
CA SER A 121 8.20 -16.21 13.27
C SER A 121 7.85 -15.22 14.39
N PRO A 122 8.63 -15.14 15.48
CA PRO A 122 8.34 -14.23 16.58
C PRO A 122 8.64 -12.76 16.24
N HIS A 123 9.37 -12.50 15.15
CA HIS A 123 9.88 -11.16 14.85
C HIS A 123 8.89 -10.37 14.00
N ALA A 124 8.30 -9.31 14.57
CA ALA A 124 7.43 -8.39 13.84
C ALA A 124 8.08 -7.79 12.58
N PHE A 125 9.42 -7.66 12.57
CA PHE A 125 10.19 -7.23 11.41
C PHE A 125 10.06 -8.18 10.21
N THR A 126 9.84 -9.49 10.43
CA THR A 126 9.59 -10.43 9.31
C THR A 126 8.28 -10.14 8.59
N ARG A 127 7.29 -9.57 9.27
CA ARG A 127 6.02 -9.18 8.67
C ARG A 127 6.13 -7.80 8.02
N TRP A 128 6.42 -6.78 8.83
CA TRP A 128 6.38 -5.38 8.39
C TRP A 128 7.63 -4.95 7.61
N GLY A 129 8.80 -5.49 7.94
CA GLY A 129 10.04 -5.22 7.21
C GLY A 129 9.99 -5.78 5.79
N GLN A 130 9.43 -6.98 5.60
CA GLN A 130 9.22 -7.54 4.26
C GLN A 130 8.14 -6.78 3.49
N ALA A 131 7.04 -6.39 4.15
CA ALA A 131 6.02 -5.58 3.52
C ALA A 131 6.61 -4.25 3.00
N ALA A 132 7.43 -3.57 3.82
CA ALA A 132 8.12 -2.34 3.44
C ALA A 132 9.13 -2.57 2.31
N LEU A 133 9.90 -3.66 2.36
CA LEU A 133 10.84 -4.04 1.29
C LEU A 133 10.10 -4.20 -0.04
N TRP A 134 9.05 -5.02 -0.09
CA TRP A 134 8.29 -5.26 -1.32
C TRP A 134 7.58 -4.01 -1.82
N LEU A 135 7.11 -3.14 -0.91
CA LEU A 135 6.54 -1.85 -1.30
C LEU A 135 7.59 -0.94 -1.92
N GLY A 136 8.82 -0.92 -1.39
CA GLY A 136 9.95 -0.21 -1.98
C GLY A 136 10.33 -0.75 -3.35
N VAL A 137 10.35 -2.07 -3.53
CA VAL A 137 10.61 -2.71 -4.83
C VAL A 137 9.49 -2.39 -5.83
N ALA A 138 8.23 -2.38 -5.39
CA ALA A 138 7.11 -1.96 -6.24
C ALA A 138 7.27 -0.52 -6.70
N PHE A 139 7.68 0.38 -5.79
CA PHE A 139 7.94 1.78 -6.11
C PHE A 139 9.06 1.94 -7.15
N VAL A 140 10.16 1.19 -7.01
CA VAL A 140 11.20 1.11 -8.05
C VAL A 140 10.60 0.62 -9.37
N GLY A 141 9.75 -0.41 -9.34
CA GLY A 141 9.03 -0.91 -10.51
C GLY A 141 8.26 0.19 -11.25
N VAL A 142 7.52 1.03 -10.53
CA VAL A 142 6.78 2.16 -11.13
C VAL A 142 7.74 3.18 -11.76
N LEU A 143 8.89 3.46 -11.16
CA LEU A 143 9.91 4.35 -11.75
C LEU A 143 10.48 3.78 -13.07
N LEU A 144 10.71 2.47 -13.12
CA LEU A 144 11.21 1.78 -14.31
C LEU A 144 10.21 1.84 -15.48
N LEU A 145 8.90 1.89 -15.21
CA LEU A 145 7.89 2.03 -16.27
C LEU A 145 8.06 3.31 -17.12
N GLY A 146 8.76 4.33 -16.61
CA GLY A 146 9.04 5.57 -17.34
C GLY A 146 10.07 5.43 -18.47
N HIS A 147 10.73 4.28 -18.62
CA HIS A 147 11.82 4.11 -19.59
C HIS A 147 11.62 2.83 -20.41
N GLU A 148 11.81 2.91 -21.74
CA GLU A 148 11.56 1.76 -22.61
C GLU A 148 12.43 0.55 -22.24
N HIS A 149 13.74 0.73 -22.08
CA HIS A 149 14.71 -0.36 -21.81
C HIS A 149 14.59 -1.00 -20.42
N THR A 150 13.76 -0.46 -19.52
CA THR A 150 13.46 -1.09 -18.21
C THR A 150 11.98 -1.41 -18.06
N PHE A 151 11.19 -1.17 -19.11
CA PHE A 151 9.74 -1.26 -19.08
C PHE A 151 9.26 -2.65 -18.67
N TYR A 152 9.88 -3.71 -19.20
CA TYR A 152 9.46 -5.07 -18.87
C TYR A 152 9.72 -5.41 -17.39
N LEU A 153 10.91 -5.11 -16.86
CA LEU A 153 11.20 -5.27 -15.44
C LEU A 153 10.26 -4.42 -14.58
N GLY A 154 10.02 -3.16 -14.98
CA GLY A 154 9.08 -2.26 -14.33
C GLY A 154 7.67 -2.85 -14.24
N LEU A 155 7.19 -3.46 -15.33
CA LEU A 155 5.89 -4.12 -15.38
C LEU A 155 5.79 -5.29 -14.41
N ILE A 156 6.83 -6.13 -14.30
CA ILE A 156 6.86 -7.26 -13.37
C ILE A 156 6.78 -6.74 -11.92
N LEU A 157 7.65 -5.78 -11.57
CA LEU A 157 7.79 -5.29 -10.21
C LEU A 157 6.56 -4.47 -9.75
N ALA A 158 6.05 -3.59 -10.60
CA ALA A 158 4.88 -2.76 -10.29
C ALA A 158 3.59 -3.58 -10.14
N TRP A 159 3.49 -4.72 -10.83
CA TRP A 159 2.37 -5.64 -10.74
C TRP A 159 2.46 -6.56 -9.52
N ALA A 160 3.57 -7.28 -9.34
CA ALA A 160 3.63 -8.34 -8.35
C ALA A 160 4.00 -7.87 -6.94
N CYS A 161 4.91 -6.91 -6.82
CA CYS A 161 5.47 -6.54 -5.52
C CYS A 161 4.44 -5.86 -4.58
N PRO A 162 3.40 -5.12 -5.04
CA PRO A 162 2.32 -4.70 -4.15
C PRO A 162 1.57 -5.88 -3.51
N VAL A 163 1.35 -6.96 -4.27
CA VAL A 163 0.69 -8.17 -3.75
C VAL A 163 1.59 -8.88 -2.74
N LEU A 164 2.89 -9.02 -3.04
CA LEU A 164 3.86 -9.56 -2.08
C LEU A 164 3.94 -8.71 -0.81
N SER A 165 3.89 -7.38 -0.93
CA SER A 165 3.83 -6.47 0.22
C SER A 165 2.60 -6.74 1.09
N GLY A 166 1.42 -6.86 0.47
CA GLY A 166 0.18 -7.19 1.17
C GLY A 166 0.20 -8.57 1.83
N LEU A 167 0.71 -9.60 1.13
CA LEU A 167 0.86 -10.95 1.67
C LEU A 167 1.87 -11.00 2.83
N SER A 168 3.00 -10.29 2.72
CA SER A 168 3.97 -10.14 3.81
C SER A 168 3.37 -9.37 4.99
N ALA A 169 2.62 -8.30 4.73
CA ALA A 169 1.91 -7.53 5.74
C ALA A 169 0.79 -8.33 6.40
N PHE A 170 0.25 -9.36 5.76
CA PHE A 170 -0.75 -10.25 6.36
C PHE A 170 -0.11 -11.40 7.13
N GLY A 171 0.92 -12.03 6.57
CA GLY A 171 1.42 -13.34 7.02
C GLY A 171 2.90 -13.61 6.74
N GLY A 172 3.75 -12.61 6.55
CA GLY A 172 5.19 -12.82 6.35
C GLY A 172 5.83 -13.63 7.50
N ASP A 173 5.36 -13.41 8.73
CA ASP A 173 5.77 -14.21 9.88
C ASP A 173 5.26 -15.66 9.86
N LEU A 174 4.13 -15.93 9.19
CA LEU A 174 3.61 -17.29 8.97
C LEU A 174 4.46 -18.04 7.93
N VAL A 175 4.86 -17.33 6.87
CA VAL A 175 5.64 -17.87 5.75
C VAL A 175 7.06 -18.23 6.19
N PHE A 176 7.72 -17.32 6.92
CA PHE A 176 9.09 -17.52 7.41
C PHE A 176 9.19 -18.36 8.68
N GLY A 177 8.08 -18.91 9.17
CA GLY A 177 8.10 -19.96 10.19
C GLY A 177 8.78 -21.26 9.73
N ARG A 178 8.86 -21.49 8.40
CA ARG A 178 9.62 -22.59 7.77
C ARG A 178 10.45 -22.09 6.59
N THR A 179 11.36 -21.14 6.83
CA THR A 179 12.21 -20.49 5.80
C THR A 179 12.87 -21.46 4.82
N LEU A 180 13.37 -22.61 5.30
CA LEU A 180 13.95 -23.62 4.41
C LEU A 180 12.90 -24.21 3.44
N VAL A 181 11.71 -24.55 3.93
CA VAL A 181 10.62 -25.05 3.06
C VAL A 181 10.16 -23.99 2.09
N TYR A 182 10.11 -22.73 2.52
CA TYR A 182 9.81 -21.60 1.64
C TYR A 182 10.76 -21.54 0.45
N TRP A 183 12.08 -21.46 0.69
CA TRP A 183 13.06 -21.37 -0.39
C TRP A 183 13.18 -22.65 -1.21
N LEU A 184 13.04 -23.84 -0.59
CA LEU A 184 12.95 -25.11 -1.31
C LEU A 184 11.69 -25.22 -2.17
N SER A 185 10.65 -24.43 -1.90
CA SER A 185 9.44 -24.40 -2.71
C SER A 185 9.49 -23.33 -3.80
N VAL A 186 10.29 -22.29 -3.61
CA VAL A 186 10.46 -21.20 -4.60
C VAL A 186 11.56 -21.53 -5.60
N LEU A 187 12.77 -21.86 -5.14
CA LEU A 187 13.95 -21.92 -6.01
C LEU A 187 13.92 -23.08 -7.02
N PRO A 188 13.58 -24.34 -6.66
CA PRO A 188 13.62 -25.43 -7.64
C PRO A 188 12.62 -25.25 -8.80
N PRO A 189 11.33 -24.89 -8.59
CA PRO A 189 10.44 -24.57 -9.70
C PRO A 189 10.92 -23.38 -10.53
N THR A 190 11.49 -22.34 -9.90
CA THR A 190 12.06 -21.19 -10.62
C THR A 190 13.22 -21.61 -11.54
N LEU A 191 14.19 -22.34 -11.01
CA LEU A 191 15.35 -22.81 -11.79
C LEU A 191 14.93 -23.78 -12.90
N TYR A 192 13.93 -24.61 -12.64
CA TYR A 192 13.36 -25.49 -13.66
C TYR A 192 12.74 -24.67 -14.81
N LEU A 193 11.91 -23.68 -14.48
CA LEU A 193 11.27 -22.82 -15.47
C LEU A 193 12.28 -21.96 -16.23
N TRP A 194 13.36 -21.49 -15.60
CA TRP A 194 14.45 -20.81 -16.31
C TRP A 194 15.08 -21.72 -17.37
N ALA A 195 15.33 -22.99 -17.04
CA ALA A 195 15.93 -23.93 -17.98
C ALA A 195 15.01 -24.24 -19.16
N THR A 196 13.71 -24.42 -18.91
CA THR A 196 12.74 -24.72 -19.97
C THR A 196 12.39 -23.50 -20.82
N ASP A 197 12.35 -22.32 -20.20
CA ASP A 197 12.12 -21.05 -20.91
C ASP A 197 13.32 -20.66 -21.79
N TYR A 198 14.56 -20.86 -21.29
CA TYR A 198 15.76 -20.75 -22.12
C TYR A 198 15.64 -21.61 -23.39
N PHE A 199 15.20 -22.87 -23.25
CA PHE A 199 14.98 -23.75 -24.38
C PHE A 199 13.89 -23.23 -25.31
N ALA A 200 12.77 -22.73 -24.77
CA ALA A 200 11.65 -22.26 -25.56
C ALA A 200 11.97 -21.00 -26.38
N ILE A 201 12.65 -20.02 -25.78
CA ILE A 201 13.11 -18.81 -26.46
C ILE A 201 14.16 -19.16 -27.51
N HIS A 202 15.13 -20.02 -27.19
CA HIS A 202 16.15 -20.46 -28.14
C HIS A 202 15.55 -21.11 -29.39
N ASN A 203 14.45 -21.85 -29.23
CA ASN A 203 13.76 -22.55 -30.33
C ASN A 203 12.64 -21.71 -30.98
N GLY A 204 12.49 -20.44 -30.60
CA GLY A 204 11.49 -19.54 -31.16
C GLY A 204 10.05 -20.02 -30.95
N ILE A 205 9.74 -20.61 -29.79
CA ILE A 205 8.35 -20.92 -29.41
C ILE A 205 7.62 -19.61 -29.02
N TRP A 206 8.33 -18.73 -28.30
CA TRP A 206 7.99 -17.33 -28.07
C TRP A 206 9.28 -16.50 -28.07
N GLY A 207 9.14 -15.17 -28.15
CA GLY A 207 10.26 -14.24 -28.16
C GLY A 207 10.01 -13.03 -27.28
N ILE A 208 11.10 -12.52 -26.69
CA ILE A 208 11.11 -11.35 -25.82
C ILE A 208 11.76 -10.19 -26.56
N SER A 209 11.12 -9.02 -26.56
CA SER A 209 11.60 -7.85 -27.27
C SER A 209 12.84 -7.24 -26.62
N PRO A 210 13.99 -7.12 -27.32
CA PRO A 210 15.17 -6.45 -26.81
C PRO A 210 14.98 -4.95 -26.54
N ARG A 211 13.92 -4.35 -27.10
CA ARG A 211 13.59 -2.93 -26.88
C ARG A 211 13.20 -2.65 -25.43
N TYR A 212 12.56 -3.62 -24.77
CA TYR A 212 11.95 -3.43 -23.46
C TYR A 212 12.71 -4.09 -22.31
N THR A 213 13.87 -4.69 -22.60
CA THR A 213 14.73 -5.37 -21.64
C THR A 213 16.04 -4.61 -21.41
N LEU A 214 16.67 -4.89 -20.28
CA LEU A 214 17.96 -4.33 -19.86
C LEU A 214 19.13 -4.75 -20.76
N GLY A 215 18.93 -5.79 -21.59
CA GLY A 215 19.96 -6.37 -22.45
C GLY A 215 20.88 -7.39 -21.78
N TRP A 216 20.68 -7.70 -20.49
CA TRP A 216 21.40 -8.80 -19.84
C TRP A 216 20.68 -10.14 -20.06
N ASN A 217 21.34 -11.04 -20.81
CA ASN A 217 20.79 -12.34 -21.17
C ASN A 217 21.70 -13.48 -20.68
N LEU A 218 21.13 -14.45 -19.97
CA LEU A 218 21.81 -15.70 -19.64
C LEU A 218 22.03 -16.51 -20.92
N GLY A 219 23.30 -16.82 -21.22
CA GLY A 219 23.69 -17.55 -22.43
C GLY A 219 23.34 -16.83 -23.74
N GLY A 220 23.10 -15.51 -23.71
CA GLY A 220 22.66 -14.73 -24.87
C GLY A 220 21.20 -14.96 -25.28
N VAL A 221 20.44 -15.77 -24.55
CA VAL A 221 19.06 -16.16 -24.91
C VAL A 221 18.05 -15.67 -23.87
N LEU A 222 18.21 -16.04 -22.60
CA LEU A 222 17.18 -15.84 -21.57
C LEU A 222 17.37 -14.47 -20.87
N PRO A 223 16.46 -13.50 -21.00
CA PRO A 223 16.60 -12.19 -20.38
C PRO A 223 16.52 -12.23 -18.84
N ALA A 224 17.17 -11.26 -18.19
CA ALA A 224 17.09 -11.01 -16.75
C ALA A 224 15.64 -10.93 -16.26
N GLU A 225 14.78 -10.33 -17.08
CA GLU A 225 13.39 -10.08 -16.78
C GLU A 225 12.57 -11.36 -16.76
N GLU A 226 12.81 -12.31 -17.68
CA GLU A 226 12.19 -13.64 -17.62
C GLU A 226 12.63 -14.39 -16.35
N MET A 227 13.92 -14.28 -16.02
CA MET A 227 14.44 -14.87 -14.78
C MET A 227 13.72 -14.29 -13.55
N ALA A 228 13.56 -12.96 -13.51
CA ALA A 228 12.82 -12.25 -12.47
C ALA A 228 11.33 -12.61 -12.46
N PHE A 229 10.70 -12.74 -13.62
CA PHE A 229 9.29 -13.11 -13.79
C PHE A 229 9.00 -14.47 -13.15
N PHE A 230 9.76 -15.52 -13.47
CA PHE A 230 9.56 -16.85 -12.86
C PHE A 230 9.89 -16.87 -11.37
N LEU A 231 10.89 -16.10 -10.92
CA LEU A 231 11.17 -15.97 -9.49
C LEU A 231 9.99 -15.34 -8.76
N ILE A 232 9.48 -14.21 -9.26
CA ILE A 232 8.40 -13.43 -8.65
C ILE A 232 7.08 -14.18 -8.67
N THR A 233 6.73 -14.86 -9.76
CA THR A 233 5.51 -15.69 -9.83
C THR A 233 5.57 -16.84 -8.83
N ASN A 234 6.71 -17.52 -8.68
CA ASN A 234 6.87 -18.54 -7.64
C ASN A 234 6.86 -17.95 -6.21
N LEU A 235 7.42 -16.77 -5.98
CA LEU A 235 7.29 -16.06 -4.70
C LEU A 235 5.82 -15.77 -4.38
N LEU A 236 5.03 -15.29 -5.35
CA LEU A 236 3.58 -15.04 -5.18
C LEU A 236 2.83 -16.33 -4.83
N VAL A 237 3.03 -17.39 -5.61
CA VAL A 237 2.34 -18.68 -5.42
C VAL A 237 2.68 -19.29 -4.06
N VAL A 238 3.96 -19.39 -3.71
CA VAL A 238 4.38 -20.03 -2.45
C VAL A 238 3.96 -19.19 -1.24
N THR A 239 4.16 -17.87 -1.28
CA THR A 239 3.77 -16.96 -0.18
C THR A 239 2.25 -16.98 0.02
N GLY A 240 1.48 -16.95 -1.07
CA GLY A 240 0.03 -17.02 -1.02
C GLY A 240 -0.46 -18.37 -0.50
N LEU A 241 -0.01 -19.48 -1.06
CA LEU A 241 -0.41 -20.82 -0.60
C LEU A 241 -0.08 -21.07 0.87
N LEU A 242 1.14 -20.70 1.32
CA LEU A 242 1.49 -20.81 2.73
C LEU A 242 0.57 -19.97 3.61
N SER A 243 0.23 -18.75 3.19
CA SER A 243 -0.72 -17.89 3.92
C SER A 243 -2.12 -18.51 4.00
N PHE A 244 -2.66 -19.08 2.91
CA PHE A 244 -3.98 -19.71 2.90
C PHE A 244 -4.04 -21.04 3.66
N LEU A 245 -2.92 -21.78 3.68
CA LEU A 245 -2.84 -23.09 4.35
C LEU A 245 -2.50 -22.96 5.83
N HIS A 246 -1.83 -21.89 6.26
CA HIS A 246 -1.38 -21.76 7.64
C HIS A 246 -2.57 -21.66 8.61
N PRO A 247 -2.65 -22.49 9.67
CA PRO A 247 -3.77 -22.48 10.61
C PRO A 247 -4.06 -21.11 11.24
N GLU A 248 -3.01 -20.39 11.61
CA GLU A 248 -3.12 -19.05 12.20
C GLU A 248 -3.72 -17.98 11.27
N ALA A 249 -3.73 -18.19 9.95
CA ALA A 249 -4.30 -17.23 9.02
C ALA A 249 -5.82 -17.05 9.25
N LEU A 250 -6.55 -18.15 9.46
CA LEU A 250 -7.97 -18.07 9.80
C LEU A 250 -8.20 -17.38 11.15
N ASN A 251 -7.34 -17.62 12.14
CA ASN A 251 -7.42 -16.93 13.43
C ASN A 251 -7.24 -15.42 13.25
N ARG A 252 -6.36 -14.97 12.35
CA ARG A 252 -6.21 -13.54 12.00
C ARG A 252 -7.45 -12.97 11.32
N VAL A 253 -8.00 -13.68 10.33
CA VAL A 253 -9.23 -13.27 9.65
C VAL A 253 -10.39 -13.17 10.65
N ASN A 254 -10.53 -14.16 11.54
CA ASN A 254 -11.55 -14.17 12.58
C ASN A 254 -11.35 -13.03 13.60
N ARG A 255 -10.10 -12.72 13.96
CA ARG A 255 -9.77 -11.56 14.81
C ARG A 255 -10.13 -10.24 14.13
N LEU A 256 -9.81 -10.07 12.84
CA LEU A 256 -10.21 -8.90 12.06
C LEU A 256 -11.73 -8.77 12.00
N ALA A 257 -12.44 -9.86 11.70
CA ALA A 257 -13.90 -9.89 11.69
C ALA A 257 -14.49 -9.57 13.08
N ALA A 258 -13.88 -10.06 14.15
CA ALA A 258 -14.27 -9.73 15.51
C ALA A 258 -14.07 -8.24 15.81
N LEU A 259 -12.94 -7.64 15.41
CA LEU A 259 -12.69 -6.20 15.57
C LEU A 259 -13.73 -5.32 14.87
N ILE A 260 -14.25 -5.77 13.73
CA ILE A 260 -15.37 -5.11 13.04
C ILE A 260 -16.65 -5.26 13.86
N ARG A 261 -17.00 -6.50 14.27
CA ARG A 261 -18.22 -6.79 15.03
C ARG A 261 -18.27 -6.11 16.40
N THR A 262 -17.13 -5.98 17.07
CA THR A 262 -17.01 -5.36 18.40
C THR A 262 -16.88 -3.83 18.34
N GLY A 263 -16.92 -3.23 17.14
CA GLY A 263 -16.78 -1.78 16.95
C GLY A 263 -15.38 -1.23 17.29
N THR A 264 -14.36 -2.09 17.35
CA THR A 264 -12.97 -1.67 17.59
C THR A 264 -12.39 -1.00 16.35
N LEU A 265 -12.71 -1.52 15.16
CA LEU A 265 -12.46 -0.82 13.89
C LEU A 265 -13.51 0.28 13.72
N ARG A 266 -13.07 1.53 13.87
CA ARG A 266 -13.93 2.70 13.81
C ARG A 266 -14.15 3.15 12.36
N PRO A 267 -15.30 3.76 12.01
CA PRO A 267 -15.57 4.20 10.64
C PRO A 267 -14.50 5.14 10.07
N TRP A 268 -13.96 6.06 10.88
CA TRP A 268 -12.88 6.94 10.46
C TRP A 268 -11.61 6.19 10.03
N MET A 269 -11.30 5.03 10.63
CA MET A 269 -10.13 4.23 10.26
C MET A 269 -10.29 3.63 8.86
N LEU A 270 -11.50 3.17 8.53
CA LEU A 270 -11.83 2.65 7.20
C LEU A 270 -11.77 3.76 6.16
N LEU A 271 -12.33 4.94 6.46
CA LEU A 271 -12.29 6.10 5.58
C LEU A 271 -10.86 6.60 5.36
N THR A 272 -10.01 6.65 6.39
CA THR A 272 -8.57 6.96 6.25
C THR A 272 -7.84 5.91 5.41
N ALA A 273 -8.18 4.64 5.54
CA ALA A 273 -7.61 3.59 4.69
C ALA A 273 -8.03 3.74 3.22
N LEU A 274 -9.32 4.00 2.96
CA LEU A 274 -9.83 4.28 1.61
C LEU A 274 -9.18 5.53 1.00
N TYR A 275 -8.97 6.57 1.81
CA TYR A 275 -8.22 7.75 1.40
C TYR A 275 -6.79 7.40 0.97
N ALA A 276 -6.06 6.61 1.76
CA ALA A 276 -4.71 6.16 1.37
C ALA A 276 -4.73 5.32 0.09
N LEU A 277 -5.69 4.41 -0.05
CA LEU A 277 -5.85 3.57 -1.24
C LEU A 277 -6.16 4.39 -2.50
N SER A 278 -6.93 5.48 -2.37
CA SER A 278 -7.30 6.35 -3.50
C SER A 278 -6.10 7.02 -4.20
N LYS A 279 -4.94 7.05 -3.55
CA LYS A 279 -3.71 7.65 -4.10
C LYS A 279 -2.88 6.67 -4.92
N ILE A 280 -3.04 5.37 -4.69
CA ILE A 280 -2.24 4.34 -5.37
C ILE A 280 -2.41 4.42 -6.91
N PRO A 281 -3.62 4.66 -7.46
CA PRO A 281 -3.77 4.77 -8.91
C PRO A 281 -3.22 6.06 -9.52
N VAL A 282 -2.98 7.13 -8.74
CA VAL A 282 -2.66 8.47 -9.27
C VAL A 282 -1.44 8.47 -10.21
N PRO A 283 -0.30 7.85 -9.86
CA PRO A 283 0.86 7.82 -10.76
C PRO A 283 0.61 7.04 -12.06
N LEU A 284 -0.29 6.05 -12.00
CA LEU A 284 -0.60 5.17 -13.13
C LEU A 284 -1.74 5.72 -14.00
N TRP A 285 -2.54 6.65 -13.47
CA TRP A 285 -3.62 7.32 -14.17
C TRP A 285 -3.60 8.84 -13.89
N PRO A 286 -2.62 9.59 -14.44
CA PRO A 286 -2.50 11.02 -14.20
C PRO A 286 -3.75 11.82 -14.57
N ALA A 287 -4.44 11.44 -15.65
CA ALA A 287 -5.70 12.06 -16.07
C ALA A 287 -6.85 11.88 -15.05
N GLY A 288 -6.78 10.86 -14.20
CA GLY A 288 -7.72 10.62 -13.11
C GLY A 288 -7.42 11.42 -11.85
N PHE A 289 -6.29 12.14 -11.77
CA PHE A 289 -5.88 12.88 -10.58
C PHE A 289 -6.91 13.91 -10.09
N PRO A 290 -7.56 14.75 -10.93
CA PRO A 290 -8.65 15.64 -10.51
C PRO A 290 -9.75 14.93 -9.71
N LEU A 291 -10.21 13.77 -10.22
CA LEU A 291 -11.27 12.98 -9.62
C LEU A 291 -10.80 12.32 -8.33
N LEU A 292 -9.66 11.62 -8.37
CA LEU A 292 -9.11 10.90 -7.22
C LEU A 292 -8.69 11.86 -6.10
N GLY A 293 -8.16 13.04 -6.41
CA GLY A 293 -7.83 14.08 -5.45
C GLY A 293 -9.06 14.64 -4.74
N THR A 294 -10.14 14.86 -5.48
CA THR A 294 -11.42 15.34 -4.92
C THR A 294 -12.09 14.27 -4.06
N LEU A 295 -12.21 13.04 -4.58
CA LEU A 295 -12.76 11.90 -3.83
C LEU A 295 -11.92 11.59 -2.59
N GLY A 296 -10.59 11.58 -2.73
CA GLY A 296 -9.64 11.36 -1.64
C GLY A 296 -9.80 12.41 -0.54
N THR A 297 -9.82 13.69 -0.90
CA THR A 297 -10.02 14.76 0.09
C THR A 297 -11.40 14.67 0.76
N GLY A 298 -12.43 14.27 0.03
CA GLY A 298 -13.75 13.97 0.59
C GLY A 298 -13.72 12.82 1.61
N LEU A 299 -13.04 11.71 1.28
CA LEU A 299 -12.85 10.58 2.21
C LEU A 299 -12.09 11.02 3.47
N LEU A 300 -11.05 11.84 3.30
CA LEU A 300 -10.29 12.39 4.43
C LEU A 300 -11.14 13.30 5.32
N PHE A 301 -11.97 14.16 4.73
CA PHE A 301 -12.93 15.00 5.46
C PHE A 301 -13.94 14.18 6.25
N LEU A 302 -14.54 13.16 5.62
CA LEU A 302 -15.49 12.27 6.29
C LEU A 302 -14.82 11.47 7.41
N ALA A 303 -13.56 11.06 7.23
CA ALA A 303 -12.78 10.42 8.28
C ALA A 303 -12.55 11.37 9.46
N ALA A 304 -12.14 12.61 9.19
CA ALA A 304 -11.94 13.65 10.20
C ALA A 304 -13.23 13.94 10.98
N LEU A 305 -14.35 14.08 10.27
CA LEU A 305 -15.66 14.34 10.86
C LEU A 305 -16.14 13.17 11.71
N SER A 306 -15.98 11.94 11.22
CA SER A 306 -16.32 10.72 11.96
C SER A 306 -15.49 10.59 13.25
N PHE A 307 -14.19 10.89 13.19
CA PHE A 307 -13.32 10.91 14.37
C PHE A 307 -13.75 12.00 15.37
N ALA A 308 -14.00 13.22 14.88
CA ALA A 308 -14.44 14.33 15.73
C ALA A 308 -15.79 14.01 16.38
N TRP A 309 -16.75 13.44 15.65
CA TRP A 309 -18.04 13.01 16.18
C TRP A 309 -17.83 12.03 17.34
N GLU A 310 -17.03 10.98 17.13
CA GLU A 310 -16.75 9.98 18.18
C GLU A 310 -16.17 10.61 19.45
N ARG A 311 -15.35 11.66 19.31
CA ARG A 311 -14.65 12.31 20.44
C ARG A 311 -15.45 13.38 21.15
N VAL A 312 -16.18 14.23 20.43
CA VAL A 312 -16.82 15.44 20.98
C VAL A 312 -18.34 15.49 20.77
N GLY A 313 -18.92 14.48 20.13
CA GLY A 313 -20.34 14.41 19.76
C GLY A 313 -20.66 15.19 18.48
N ALA A 314 -21.82 14.89 17.90
CA ALA A 314 -22.24 15.39 16.58
C ALA A 314 -22.24 16.93 16.49
N ALA A 315 -22.87 17.61 17.45
CA ALA A 315 -23.02 19.08 17.42
C ALA A 315 -21.67 19.80 17.40
N ARG A 316 -20.72 19.40 18.26
CA ARG A 316 -19.38 19.99 18.30
C ARG A 316 -18.56 19.61 17.08
N ALA A 317 -18.66 18.36 16.61
CA ALA A 317 -17.95 17.93 15.42
C ALA A 317 -18.40 18.72 14.17
N LEU A 318 -19.71 18.93 14.01
CA LEU A 318 -20.27 19.75 12.93
C LEU A 318 -19.87 21.23 13.06
N LEU A 319 -19.81 21.78 14.28
CA LEU A 319 -19.30 23.13 14.51
C LEU A 319 -17.83 23.27 14.11
N LEU A 320 -16.99 22.31 14.52
CA LEU A 320 -15.57 22.27 14.16
C LEU A 320 -15.37 22.20 12.64
N ALA A 321 -16.10 21.30 11.98
CA ALA A 321 -16.04 21.13 10.54
C ALA A 321 -16.57 22.36 9.79
N GLY A 322 -17.74 22.87 10.20
CA GLY A 322 -18.39 24.01 9.56
C GLY A 322 -17.56 25.29 9.66
N VAL A 323 -17.00 25.60 10.84
CA VAL A 323 -16.14 26.78 11.02
C VAL A 323 -14.85 26.65 10.24
N ALA A 324 -14.17 25.50 10.28
CA ALA A 324 -12.94 25.31 9.51
C ALA A 324 -13.19 25.35 8.00
N PHE A 325 -14.29 24.76 7.53
CA PHE A 325 -14.71 24.83 6.13
C PHE A 325 -15.02 26.27 5.69
N ALA A 326 -15.81 27.00 6.48
CA ALA A 326 -16.21 28.37 6.16
C ALA A 326 -15.02 29.35 6.21
N ALA A 327 -14.15 29.20 7.23
CA ALA A 327 -12.93 30.00 7.34
C ALA A 327 -11.95 29.70 6.21
N GLY A 328 -11.77 28.42 5.86
CA GLY A 328 -10.97 28.00 4.70
C GLY A 328 -11.51 28.58 3.40
N LEU A 329 -12.81 28.43 3.12
CA LEU A 329 -13.42 29.04 1.93
C LEU A 329 -13.27 30.57 1.93
N GLY A 330 -13.54 31.22 3.06
CA GLY A 330 -13.47 32.67 3.20
C GLY A 330 -12.07 33.22 2.97
N ILE A 331 -11.04 32.57 3.52
CA ILE A 331 -9.65 33.02 3.35
C ILE A 331 -9.14 32.79 1.92
N GLU A 332 -9.58 31.73 1.25
CA GLU A 332 -9.24 31.47 -0.16
C GLU A 332 -9.96 32.42 -1.11
N LEU A 333 -11.21 32.79 -0.81
CA LEU A 333 -11.94 33.82 -1.55
C LEU A 333 -11.29 35.20 -1.37
N LEU A 334 -10.81 35.50 -0.17
CA LEU A 334 -10.07 36.74 0.08
C LEU A 334 -8.71 36.71 -0.64
N GLY A 335 -7.98 35.61 -0.53
CA GLY A 335 -6.65 35.40 -1.13
C GLY A 335 -6.68 35.52 -2.64
N SER A 336 -7.53 34.73 -3.31
CA SER A 336 -7.66 34.74 -4.77
C SER A 336 -8.11 36.07 -5.38
N ARG A 337 -8.73 36.97 -4.59
CA ARG A 337 -9.19 38.29 -5.06
C ARG A 337 -8.28 39.45 -4.69
N THR A 338 -7.66 39.40 -3.51
CA THR A 338 -6.91 40.53 -2.94
C THR A 338 -5.42 40.27 -2.81
N GLY A 339 -5.00 39.02 -2.91
CA GLY A 339 -3.63 38.59 -2.62
C GLY A 339 -3.34 38.37 -1.13
N LEU A 340 -4.27 38.66 -0.21
CA LEU A 340 -4.10 38.43 1.23
C LEU A 340 -4.91 37.20 1.67
N PRO A 341 -4.33 36.24 2.42
CA PRO A 341 -3.03 36.27 3.06
C PRO A 341 -1.92 35.58 2.27
N PHE A 342 -2.17 34.99 1.09
CA PHE A 342 -1.26 34.02 0.47
C PHE A 342 -0.31 34.59 -0.60
N GLY A 343 -0.62 35.72 -1.22
CA GLY A 343 0.01 36.21 -2.45
C GLY A 343 -0.99 36.25 -3.61
N GLN A 344 -0.56 36.73 -4.77
CA GLN A 344 -1.38 36.80 -5.99
C GLN A 344 -1.37 35.46 -6.74
N TYR A 345 -2.49 34.75 -6.72
CA TYR A 345 -2.69 33.49 -7.43
C TYR A 345 -4.08 33.38 -8.03
N SER A 346 -4.22 32.49 -9.01
CA SER A 346 -5.51 32.12 -9.60
C SER A 346 -5.67 30.60 -9.64
N TYR A 347 -6.88 30.11 -9.34
CA TYR A 347 -7.28 28.73 -9.62
C TYR A 347 -7.53 28.58 -11.12
N ALA A 348 -6.54 28.06 -11.85
CA ALA A 348 -6.57 28.01 -13.31
C ALA A 348 -7.36 26.80 -13.81
N HIS A 349 -6.75 25.61 -13.83
CA HIS A 349 -7.39 24.36 -14.26
C HIS A 349 -7.80 23.50 -13.07
N ALA A 350 -8.20 24.16 -11.99
CA ALA A 350 -8.49 23.48 -10.75
C ALA A 350 -9.69 22.52 -10.87
N PRO A 351 -9.64 21.37 -10.20
CA PRO A 351 -10.65 20.33 -10.34
C PRO A 351 -12.02 20.80 -9.82
N SER A 352 -13.07 20.51 -10.60
CA SER A 352 -14.46 20.66 -10.17
C SER A 352 -14.83 19.66 -9.07
N PRO A 353 -15.82 19.96 -8.21
CA PRO A 353 -16.69 21.13 -8.23
C PRO A 353 -16.03 22.37 -7.60
N LEU A 354 -16.36 23.55 -8.13
CA LEU A 354 -15.94 24.84 -7.57
C LEU A 354 -17.07 25.42 -6.71
N LEU A 355 -16.71 25.99 -5.56
CA LEU A 355 -17.59 26.73 -4.67
C LEU A 355 -17.15 28.19 -4.66
N LEU A 356 -17.96 29.07 -5.26
CA LEU A 356 -17.66 30.51 -5.39
C LEU A 356 -16.30 30.80 -6.09
N GLY A 357 -15.84 29.88 -6.95
CA GLY A 357 -14.55 29.96 -7.65
C GLY A 357 -13.39 29.24 -6.96
N VAL A 358 -13.59 28.75 -5.73
CA VAL A 358 -12.60 27.96 -4.98
C VAL A 358 -12.90 26.47 -5.14
N PRO A 359 -11.93 25.60 -5.47
CA PRO A 359 -12.17 24.16 -5.59
C PRO A 359 -12.65 23.56 -4.27
N LEU A 360 -13.72 22.75 -4.30
CA LEU A 360 -14.35 22.19 -3.09
C LEU A 360 -13.37 21.40 -2.21
N LEU A 361 -12.36 20.75 -2.82
CA LEU A 361 -11.34 20.02 -2.07
C LEU A 361 -10.56 20.91 -1.09
N VAL A 362 -10.40 22.20 -1.39
CA VAL A 362 -9.61 23.12 -0.56
C VAL A 362 -10.26 23.35 0.82
N PRO A 363 -11.51 23.83 0.94
CA PRO A 363 -12.15 23.99 2.25
C PRO A 363 -12.40 22.67 2.98
N LEU A 364 -12.56 21.54 2.26
CA LEU A 364 -12.59 20.21 2.89
C LEU A 364 -11.23 19.85 3.52
N GLY A 365 -10.14 20.14 2.80
CA GLY A 365 -8.76 19.95 3.27
C GLY A 365 -8.44 20.80 4.50
N TRP A 366 -8.89 22.06 4.53
CA TRP A 366 -8.70 22.96 5.68
C TRP A 366 -9.21 22.40 6.99
N PHE A 367 -10.35 21.70 7.00
CA PHE A 367 -10.80 21.00 8.21
C PHE A 367 -9.95 19.77 8.50
N ALA A 368 -9.83 18.87 7.52
CA ALA A 368 -9.32 17.53 7.76
C ALA A 368 -7.82 17.52 8.07
N MET A 369 -7.01 18.27 7.31
CA MET A 369 -5.58 18.36 7.53
C MET A 369 -5.22 19.16 8.78
N THR A 370 -5.95 20.24 9.07
CA THR A 370 -5.76 20.98 10.33
C THR A 370 -6.06 20.10 11.53
N LEU A 371 -7.12 19.29 11.50
CA LEU A 371 -7.43 18.36 12.59
C LEU A 371 -6.33 17.30 12.75
N ALA A 372 -5.87 16.69 11.65
CA ALA A 372 -4.80 15.70 11.68
C ALA A 372 -3.50 16.29 12.27
N ALA A 373 -3.09 17.47 11.81
CA ALA A 373 -1.93 18.20 12.31
C ALA A 373 -2.10 18.63 13.78
N ALA A 374 -3.28 19.13 14.17
CA ALA A 374 -3.57 19.53 15.54
C ALA A 374 -3.50 18.34 16.51
N LEU A 375 -4.00 17.17 16.11
CA LEU A 375 -3.91 15.95 16.92
C LEU A 375 -2.45 15.50 17.08
N LEU A 376 -1.66 15.57 16.00
CA LEU A 376 -0.22 15.28 16.05
C LEU A 376 0.52 16.26 16.97
N ALA A 377 0.17 17.55 16.88
CA ALA A 377 0.68 18.64 17.71
C ALA A 377 0.11 18.68 19.14
N ARG A 378 -0.83 17.79 19.49
CA ARG A 378 -1.52 17.73 20.79
C ARG A 378 -2.25 19.02 21.14
N GLY A 379 -2.86 19.65 20.15
CA GLY A 379 -3.59 20.90 20.26
C GLY A 379 -2.69 22.14 20.44
N LYS A 380 -1.39 22.06 20.17
CA LYS A 380 -0.50 23.23 20.19
C LYS A 380 -0.67 24.05 18.89
N PRO A 381 -1.21 25.28 18.94
CA PRO A 381 -1.53 26.04 17.73
C PRO A 381 -0.32 26.31 16.84
N TRP A 382 0.77 26.83 17.41
CA TRP A 382 1.98 27.16 16.66
C TRP A 382 2.59 25.95 15.93
N LEU A 383 2.58 24.78 16.58
CA LEU A 383 3.11 23.55 16.00
C LEU A 383 2.19 22.99 14.92
N THR A 384 0.88 23.23 15.05
CA THR A 384 -0.10 22.89 14.00
C THR A 384 0.12 23.74 12.76
N GLY A 385 0.34 25.05 12.94
CA GLY A 385 0.73 25.95 11.84
C GLY A 385 2.01 25.49 11.15
N LEU A 386 3.04 25.10 11.91
CA LEU A 386 4.29 24.56 11.35
C LEU A 386 4.09 23.26 10.56
N LEU A 387 3.24 22.36 11.04
CA LEU A 387 2.89 21.12 10.33
C LEU A 387 2.13 21.42 9.03
N LEU A 388 1.22 22.39 9.02
CA LEU A 388 0.52 22.77 7.79
C LEU A 388 1.43 23.44 6.78
N VAL A 389 2.38 24.28 7.21
CA VAL A 389 3.44 24.81 6.34
C VAL A 389 4.27 23.68 5.74
N ALA A 390 4.67 22.70 6.56
CA ALA A 390 5.45 21.57 6.09
C ALA A 390 4.70 20.71 5.06
N TRP A 391 3.38 20.57 5.22
CA TRP A 391 2.51 19.93 4.22
C TRP A 391 2.41 20.77 2.94
N ASP A 392 2.21 22.08 3.07
CA ASP A 392 2.10 23.03 1.95
C ASP A 392 3.36 23.05 1.07
N VAL A 393 4.56 22.97 1.67
CA VAL A 393 5.84 22.81 0.93
C VAL A 393 5.80 21.60 -0.03
N GLY A 394 5.10 20.52 0.30
CA GLY A 394 4.90 19.39 -0.61
C GLY A 394 3.74 19.56 -1.58
N LEU A 395 2.70 20.25 -1.15
CA LEU A 395 1.48 20.47 -1.94
C LEU A 395 1.74 21.43 -3.10
N GLU A 396 2.54 22.48 -2.88
CA GLU A 396 2.81 23.55 -3.85
C GLU A 396 3.41 23.07 -5.18
N PRO A 397 4.51 22.27 -5.19
CA PRO A 397 5.03 21.73 -6.44
C PRO A 397 4.05 20.81 -7.16
N LEU A 398 3.26 20.03 -6.42
CA LEU A 398 2.28 19.12 -6.99
C LEU A 398 1.17 19.89 -7.71
N MET A 399 0.56 20.86 -7.03
CA MET A 399 -0.59 21.59 -7.57
C MET A 399 -0.21 22.57 -8.68
N THR A 400 0.97 23.18 -8.59
CA THR A 400 1.50 24.04 -9.65
C THR A 400 1.86 23.22 -10.90
N ALA A 401 2.49 22.04 -10.74
CA ALA A 401 2.82 21.16 -11.86
C ALA A 401 1.57 20.64 -12.58
N GLN A 402 0.46 20.42 -11.85
CA GLN A 402 -0.83 20.04 -12.42
C GLN A 402 -1.62 21.24 -12.99
N GLY A 403 -1.11 22.47 -12.84
CA GLY A 403 -1.79 23.69 -13.31
C GLY A 403 -3.06 24.04 -12.54
N PHE A 404 -3.24 23.50 -11.32
CA PHE A 404 -4.43 23.76 -10.51
C PHE A 404 -4.42 25.17 -9.92
N TRP A 405 -3.25 25.68 -9.57
CA TRP A 405 -3.06 27.09 -9.28
C TRP A 405 -1.85 27.65 -10.02
N ARG A 406 -1.94 28.94 -10.32
CA ARG A 406 -0.88 29.71 -10.98
C ARG A 406 -0.56 30.94 -10.15
N TRP A 407 0.70 31.04 -9.72
CA TRP A 407 1.24 32.20 -9.03
C TRP A 407 1.56 33.32 -10.02
N SER A 408 1.25 34.55 -9.64
CA SER A 408 1.52 35.76 -10.42
C SER A 408 2.49 36.72 -9.73
N ASP A 409 2.93 36.39 -8.51
CA ASP A 409 3.90 37.18 -7.77
C ASP A 409 5.27 37.21 -8.47
N PRO A 410 5.93 38.38 -8.53
CA PRO A 410 7.23 38.52 -9.18
C PRO A 410 8.39 37.88 -8.40
N ALA A 411 8.20 37.63 -7.10
CA ALA A 411 9.21 37.07 -6.20
C ALA A 411 8.76 35.75 -5.58
N GLY A 412 8.47 34.75 -6.43
CA GLY A 412 8.17 33.39 -5.99
C GLY A 412 9.37 32.73 -5.29
N LEU A 413 9.13 32.09 -4.15
CA LEU A 413 10.14 31.40 -3.34
C LEU A 413 10.22 29.91 -3.68
N TRP A 414 9.07 29.22 -3.71
CA TRP A 414 9.01 27.77 -3.85
C TRP A 414 7.83 27.36 -4.72
N ALA A 415 8.10 26.66 -5.83
CA ALA A 415 7.09 26.33 -6.86
C ALA A 415 6.26 27.55 -7.33
N GLY A 416 6.84 28.75 -7.29
CA GLY A 416 6.16 30.00 -7.62
C GLY A 416 5.49 30.70 -6.42
N ALA A 417 5.22 29.99 -5.33
CA ALA A 417 4.58 30.56 -4.15
C ALA A 417 5.52 31.54 -3.42
N PRO A 418 5.07 32.74 -3.03
CA PRO A 418 5.87 33.69 -2.24
C PRO A 418 5.96 33.25 -0.77
N ILE A 419 6.88 33.83 0.01
CA ILE A 419 7.01 33.56 1.45
C ILE A 419 5.69 33.81 2.22
N GLN A 420 4.90 34.76 1.72
CA GLN A 420 3.61 35.14 2.24
C GLN A 420 2.62 33.95 2.28
N ASN A 421 2.65 33.03 1.30
CA ASN A 421 1.81 31.83 1.29
C ASN A 421 2.02 30.99 2.55
N PHE A 422 3.28 30.68 2.84
CA PHE A 422 3.67 29.87 3.98
C PHE A 422 3.32 30.55 5.32
N LEU A 423 3.46 31.88 5.41
CA LEU A 423 3.01 32.64 6.58
C LEU A 423 1.48 32.59 6.74
N GLY A 424 0.73 32.68 5.64
CA GLY A 424 -0.71 32.51 5.62
C GLY A 424 -1.14 31.13 6.15
N TRP A 425 -0.56 30.05 5.63
CA TRP A 425 -0.78 28.69 6.12
C TRP A 425 -0.47 28.53 7.60
N PHE A 426 0.64 29.11 8.07
CA PHE A 426 1.01 29.09 9.49
C PHE A 426 -0.06 29.76 10.36
N VAL A 427 -0.44 31.01 10.02
CA VAL A 427 -1.35 31.82 10.84
C VAL A 427 -2.76 31.24 10.83
N VAL A 428 -3.32 30.97 9.65
CA VAL A 428 -4.68 30.39 9.51
C VAL A 428 -4.74 29.04 10.21
N GLY A 429 -3.73 28.19 9.98
CA GLY A 429 -3.59 26.90 10.63
C GLY A 429 -3.54 26.98 12.16
N ALA A 430 -2.74 27.91 12.71
CA ALA A 430 -2.65 28.12 14.15
C ALA A 430 -3.97 28.64 14.74
N VAL A 431 -4.64 29.58 14.07
CA VAL A 431 -5.94 30.12 14.52
C VAL A 431 -7.01 29.03 14.55
N LEU A 432 -7.12 28.23 13.49
CA LEU A 432 -8.05 27.11 13.44
C LEU A 432 -7.72 26.06 14.52
N ALA A 433 -6.45 25.75 14.73
CA ALA A 433 -6.01 24.82 15.77
C ALA A 433 -6.34 25.33 17.18
N PHE A 434 -6.19 26.64 17.43
CA PHE A 434 -6.61 27.27 18.68
C PHE A 434 -8.12 27.11 18.88
N PHE A 435 -8.93 27.45 17.88
CA PHE A 435 -10.38 27.25 17.93
C PHE A 435 -10.76 25.78 18.19
N MET A 436 -10.13 24.83 17.48
CA MET A 436 -10.36 23.40 17.68
C MET A 436 -10.04 22.97 19.12
N ARG A 437 -8.99 23.53 19.72
CA ARG A 437 -8.63 23.28 21.12
C ARG A 437 -9.67 23.81 22.10
N GLU A 438 -10.16 25.02 21.91
CA GLU A 438 -11.14 25.62 22.83
C GLU A 438 -12.49 24.89 22.76
N VAL A 439 -12.95 24.52 21.57
CA VAL A 439 -14.24 23.81 21.39
C VAL A 439 -14.13 22.32 21.71
N GLY A 440 -13.05 21.67 21.29
CA GLY A 440 -12.84 20.23 21.45
C GLY A 440 -12.29 19.83 22.82
N GLY A 441 -11.52 20.71 23.45
CA GLY A 441 -10.94 20.54 24.79
C GLY A 441 -10.20 19.22 24.98
N ARG A 442 -10.25 18.69 26.21
CA ARG A 442 -9.65 17.39 26.56
C ARG A 442 -10.35 16.20 25.88
N ALA A 443 -11.59 16.34 25.42
CA ALA A 443 -12.29 15.25 24.76
C ALA A 443 -11.68 14.94 23.38
N LEU A 444 -11.24 15.98 22.67
CA LEU A 444 -10.57 15.86 21.37
C LEU A 444 -9.07 15.53 21.49
N PHE A 445 -8.35 16.23 22.39
CA PHE A 445 -6.88 16.17 22.48
C PHE A 445 -6.33 15.38 23.68
N GLY A 446 -7.19 14.91 24.57
CA GLY A 446 -6.76 14.21 25.79
C GLY A 446 -6.27 12.79 25.53
N ASP A 447 -5.34 12.33 26.37
CA ASP A 447 -4.92 10.94 26.40
C ASP A 447 -6.13 10.06 26.77
N ALA A 448 -6.37 9.11 25.88
CA ALA A 448 -7.21 7.93 26.00
C ALA A 448 -6.97 7.16 27.32
N GLY A 449 -7.45 7.66 28.46
CA GLY A 449 -7.23 6.97 29.74
C GLY A 449 -7.50 7.75 31.03
N ARG A 450 -7.79 9.06 30.99
CA ARG A 450 -8.22 9.77 32.22
C ARG A 450 -9.74 9.78 32.33
N VAL A 451 -10.24 8.86 33.15
CA VAL A 451 -11.62 8.82 33.63
C VAL A 451 -12.01 10.19 34.18
N ARG A 452 -13.12 10.75 33.68
CA ARG A 452 -13.78 11.90 34.30
C ARG A 452 -14.47 11.41 35.56
N ARG A 453 -13.90 11.75 36.72
CA ARG A 453 -14.63 11.72 38.00
C ARG A 453 -15.40 13.03 38.11
N ASP A 454 -16.71 12.95 38.32
CA ASP A 454 -17.50 14.14 38.70
C ASP A 454 -17.13 14.61 40.12
N GLU A 455 -17.65 15.77 40.55
CA GLU A 455 -17.47 16.32 41.90
C GLU A 455 -17.99 15.39 43.02
N LYS A 456 -18.74 14.33 42.66
CA LYS A 456 -19.25 13.29 43.56
C LYS A 456 -18.48 11.96 43.44
N GLY A 457 -17.35 11.93 42.73
CA GLY A 457 -16.50 10.75 42.57
C GLY A 457 -17.02 9.67 41.60
N ARG A 458 -18.11 9.91 40.86
CA ARG A 458 -18.64 8.95 39.88
C ARG A 458 -17.85 9.01 38.58
N SER A 459 -17.37 7.85 38.15
CA SER A 459 -16.72 7.64 36.86
C SER A 459 -17.79 7.69 35.76
N THR A 460 -17.83 8.77 34.97
CA THR A 460 -18.53 8.71 33.67
C THR A 460 -17.59 8.02 32.69
N ALA A 461 -17.85 6.74 32.44
CA ALA A 461 -17.11 5.98 31.45
C ALA A 461 -17.28 6.66 30.09
N ILE A 462 -16.19 7.14 29.49
CA ILE A 462 -16.14 7.27 28.04
C ILE A 462 -16.29 5.82 27.55
N THR A 463 -17.45 5.49 26.99
CA THR A 463 -17.94 4.13 26.69
C THR A 463 -17.16 3.40 25.59
N HIS A 464 -16.03 3.94 25.17
CA HIS A 464 -15.23 3.42 24.08
C HIS A 464 -13.77 3.27 24.52
N PRO A 465 -13.22 2.04 24.55
CA PRO A 465 -11.80 1.86 24.75
C PRO A 465 -11.10 2.65 23.66
N ALA A 466 -10.35 3.67 24.06
CA ALA A 466 -9.81 4.61 23.12
C ALA A 466 -8.64 3.95 22.37
N SER A 467 -8.73 3.96 21.04
CA SER A 467 -7.72 3.37 20.16
C SER A 467 -6.35 4.02 20.43
N PRO A 468 -5.25 3.24 20.44
CA PRO A 468 -3.90 3.78 20.52
C PRO A 468 -3.54 4.62 19.28
N ILE A 469 -4.30 4.45 18.18
CA ILE A 469 -4.16 5.20 16.93
C ILE A 469 -5.23 6.30 16.91
N THR A 470 -4.81 7.53 16.65
CA THR A 470 -5.70 8.68 16.45
C THR A 470 -5.71 9.10 14.98
N PHE A 471 -6.60 10.01 14.62
CA PHE A 471 -6.65 10.58 13.27
C PHE A 471 -5.38 11.38 12.89
N ALA A 472 -4.45 11.63 13.83
CA ALA A 472 -3.10 12.12 13.52
C ALA A 472 -2.34 11.22 12.53
N ALA A 473 -2.70 9.93 12.45
CA ALA A 473 -2.14 8.99 11.46
C ALA A 473 -2.36 9.47 10.01
N ALA A 474 -3.41 10.24 9.72
CA ALA A 474 -3.64 10.80 8.39
C ALA A 474 -2.51 11.75 7.95
N TYR A 475 -1.94 12.54 8.87
CA TYR A 475 -0.80 13.39 8.58
C TYR A 475 0.47 12.56 8.29
N LEU A 476 0.68 11.48 9.03
CA LEU A 476 1.82 10.57 8.80
C LEU A 476 1.69 9.83 7.45
N LEU A 477 0.46 9.49 7.05
CA LEU A 477 0.18 8.97 5.72
C LEU A 477 0.53 10.02 4.64
N GLU A 478 0.12 11.28 4.82
CA GLU A 478 0.53 12.35 3.90
C GLU A 478 2.04 12.51 3.80
N ALA A 479 2.75 12.52 4.94
CA ALA A 479 4.21 12.63 4.98
C ALA A 479 4.92 11.46 4.28
N ALA A 480 4.26 10.30 4.13
CA ALA A 480 4.78 9.16 3.39
C ALA A 480 4.42 9.20 1.89
N PHE A 481 3.16 9.51 1.56
CA PHE A 481 2.65 9.45 0.19
C PHE A 481 3.05 10.65 -0.67
N LEU A 482 3.08 11.86 -0.09
CA LEU A 482 3.28 13.09 -0.87
C LEU A 482 4.69 13.18 -1.48
N PRO A 483 5.80 12.92 -0.74
CA PRO A 483 7.14 12.85 -1.33
C PRO A 483 7.26 11.80 -2.44
N ALA A 484 6.68 10.62 -2.21
CA ALA A 484 6.69 9.53 -3.19
C ALA A 484 5.92 9.91 -4.46
N GLY A 485 4.73 10.52 -4.31
CA GLY A 485 3.92 11.01 -5.42
C GLY A 485 4.64 12.09 -6.24
N LEU A 486 5.31 13.03 -5.58
CA LEU A 486 6.12 14.06 -6.25
C LEU A 486 7.23 13.45 -7.11
N LEU A 487 7.92 12.42 -6.61
CA LEU A 487 8.94 11.74 -7.40
C LEU A 487 8.34 11.04 -8.62
N LEU A 488 7.22 10.34 -8.45
CA LEU A 488 6.54 9.61 -9.52
C LEU A 488 5.93 10.53 -10.59
N LEU A 489 5.54 11.75 -10.21
CA LEU A 489 5.00 12.76 -11.12
C LEU A 489 6.10 13.65 -11.73
N GLY A 490 7.37 13.34 -11.51
CA GLY A 490 8.49 14.03 -12.16
C GLY A 490 8.88 15.38 -11.55
N ALA A 491 8.46 15.69 -10.32
CA ALA A 491 8.79 16.96 -9.65
C ALA A 491 10.28 17.08 -9.23
N GLY A 492 11.08 16.02 -9.45
CA GLY A 492 12.50 15.98 -9.13
C GLY A 492 12.82 15.44 -7.74
N VAL A 493 13.98 14.78 -7.62
CA VAL A 493 14.45 14.16 -6.35
C VAL A 493 14.61 15.19 -5.23
N GLY A 494 15.15 16.38 -5.55
CA GLY A 494 15.33 17.46 -4.57
C GLY A 494 14.02 17.91 -3.94
N THR A 495 12.98 18.09 -4.75
CA THR A 495 11.62 18.44 -4.30
C THR A 495 11.05 17.39 -3.36
N ALA A 496 11.08 16.11 -3.78
CA ALA A 496 10.59 15.00 -2.97
C ALA A 496 11.34 14.88 -1.64
N LEU A 497 12.68 15.00 -1.66
CA LEU A 497 13.51 14.97 -0.45
C LEU A 497 13.20 16.13 0.49
N LEU A 498 13.06 17.35 -0.04
CA LEU A 498 12.73 18.52 0.79
C LEU A 498 11.37 18.32 1.46
N THR A 499 10.35 17.89 0.72
CA THR A 499 9.03 17.58 1.30
C THR A 499 9.12 16.53 2.40
N LEU A 500 9.86 15.44 2.18
CA LEU A 500 10.06 14.39 3.17
C LEU A 500 10.74 14.94 4.44
N LEU A 501 11.77 15.76 4.29
CA LEU A 501 12.51 16.36 5.41
C LEU A 501 11.65 17.36 6.19
N CYS A 502 10.90 18.22 5.50
CA CYS A 502 10.01 19.20 6.13
C CYS A 502 8.88 18.50 6.91
N MET A 503 8.14 17.60 6.25
CA MET A 503 7.02 16.91 6.88
C MET A 503 7.48 15.94 7.97
N GLY A 504 8.53 15.15 7.69
CA GLY A 504 9.10 14.20 8.64
C GLY A 504 9.74 14.90 9.85
N GLY A 505 10.47 15.99 9.62
CA GLY A 505 11.06 16.82 10.68
C GLY A 505 10.00 17.46 11.58
N ALA A 506 8.96 18.08 10.99
CA ALA A 506 7.87 18.67 11.77
C ALA A 506 7.10 17.60 12.56
N ALA A 507 6.84 16.43 11.97
CA ALA A 507 6.24 15.30 12.67
C ALA A 507 7.13 14.77 13.81
N ALA A 508 8.45 14.68 13.59
CA ALA A 508 9.41 14.27 14.62
C ALA A 508 9.43 15.24 15.81
N VAL A 509 9.38 16.55 15.56
CA VAL A 509 9.26 17.57 16.63
C VAL A 509 7.97 17.37 17.43
N ALA A 510 6.86 17.08 16.76
CA ALA A 510 5.58 16.82 17.42
C ALA A 510 5.58 15.53 18.26
N LEU A 511 6.29 14.49 17.80
CA LEU A 511 6.41 13.20 18.47
C LEU A 511 7.53 13.13 19.52
N TRP A 512 8.49 14.06 19.50
CA TRP A 512 9.66 14.09 20.39
C TRP A 512 9.33 13.89 21.88
N PRO A 513 8.28 14.53 22.45
CA PRO A 513 7.94 14.33 23.86
C PRO A 513 7.52 12.90 24.22
N LEU A 514 7.02 12.11 23.26
CA LEU A 514 6.69 10.69 23.46
C LEU A 514 7.93 9.82 23.48
N LEU A 515 8.81 10.03 22.51
CA LEU A 515 10.07 9.28 22.38
C LEU A 515 10.93 9.42 23.64
N LYS A 516 10.99 10.64 24.21
CA LYS A 516 11.71 10.91 25.46
C LYS A 516 11.08 10.23 26.69
N LYS A 517 9.76 10.04 26.73
CA LYS A 517 9.07 9.37 27.85
C LYS A 517 9.19 7.85 27.78
N GLY A 518 9.22 7.26 26.59
CA GLY A 518 9.44 5.82 26.39
C GLY A 518 10.86 5.35 26.71
N GLY A 519 11.84 6.26 26.78
CA GLY A 519 13.24 5.96 27.10
C GLY A 519 13.62 5.99 28.58
N ARG A 520 12.68 6.16 29.52
CA ARG A 520 13.00 5.96 30.95
C ARG A 520 13.08 4.47 31.23
N ALA A 521 14.30 3.99 31.46
CA ALA A 521 14.58 2.60 31.82
C ALA A 521 13.66 2.11 32.94
N TRP A 522 13.12 0.92 32.75
CA TRP A 522 12.41 0.15 33.76
C TRP A 522 13.28 0.04 35.02
N THR A 523 12.90 0.73 36.09
CA THR A 523 13.43 0.49 37.43
C THR A 523 12.63 -0.63 38.06
N PRO A 524 13.22 -1.79 38.37
CA PRO A 524 12.51 -2.87 39.05
C PRO A 524 11.99 -2.37 40.40
N PRO A 525 10.79 -2.79 40.84
CA PRO A 525 10.29 -2.44 42.16
C PRO A 525 11.26 -2.97 43.22
N ARG A 526 11.72 -2.06 44.11
CA ARG A 526 12.44 -2.45 45.32
C ARG A 526 11.50 -3.35 46.12
N ARG A 527 11.93 -4.59 46.40
CA ARG A 527 11.27 -5.46 47.36
C ARG A 527 11.32 -4.73 48.71
N VAL A 528 10.15 -4.44 49.26
CA VAL A 528 9.95 -4.06 50.66
C VAL A 528 9.53 -5.32 51.40
#